data_AF-A0A7S1TP53-F1
#
_entry.id   AF-A0A7S1TP53-F1
#
_cell.length_a   1.000
_cell.length_b   1.000
_cell.length_c   1.000
_cell.angle_alpha   90.00
_cell.angle_beta   90.00
_cell.angle_gamma   90.00
#
_symmetry.space_group_name_H-M   'P 1'
#
loop_
_entity.id
_entity.type
_entity.pdbx_description
1 polymer ?
#
loop_
_entity_poly.entity_id
_entity_poly.type
_entity_poly.pdbx_seq_one_letter_code
_entity_poly.pdbx_strand_id
1 'polypeptide(L)'
;MRPLAAAAALGFAALAAGDADVSFCHVQPYDQPWETAVLTHRLDRGLKAVEAARAQLAADYGEWHERLFDVCLDRWGEKDDKDALAFLTRGAALRLRKALLRAMIKREKFVIAFGGHSAAVAHGNYFEESSAHVLGRLLCPVLGELRVPVVVRNQAMGAHGGCPSCVNVANHYGADADMVMWDFGMTDHSEETRDLFVRQARPISATLTLTLTLT
;
A
#
# COMPACT_ATOMS: atom_id res chain seq x y z
N MET A 1 -17.33 -9.69 0.89
CA MET A 1 -16.33 -9.38 1.95
C MET A 1 -15.88 -7.93 1.75
N ARG A 2 -16.02 -7.09 2.78
CA ARG A 2 -15.82 -5.63 2.71
C ARG A 2 -14.31 -5.27 2.85
N PRO A 3 -13.85 -4.11 2.34
CA PRO A 3 -12.50 -3.88 1.81
C PRO A 3 -11.45 -3.59 2.89
N LEU A 4 -11.06 -4.63 3.63
CA LEU A 4 -10.00 -4.61 4.65
C LEU A 4 -8.64 -4.18 4.06
N ALA A 5 -8.31 -4.64 2.86
CA ALA A 5 -7.02 -4.38 2.20
C ALA A 5 -6.84 -2.93 1.70
N ALA A 6 -7.93 -2.18 1.47
CA ALA A 6 -7.87 -0.80 1.03
C ALA A 6 -7.47 0.17 2.15
N ALA A 7 -7.82 -0.18 3.39
CA ALA A 7 -7.63 0.68 4.51
C ALA A 7 -6.31 0.40 5.25
N ALA A 8 -5.75 -0.82 5.14
CA ALA A 8 -4.32 -1.07 5.39
C ALA A 8 -3.45 -0.13 4.55
N ALA A 9 -3.71 -0.03 3.25
CA ALA A 9 -3.00 0.85 2.32
C ALA A 9 -3.21 2.36 2.59
N LEU A 10 -4.33 2.78 3.19
CA LEU A 10 -4.47 4.14 3.73
C LEU A 10 -3.68 4.36 5.03
N GLY A 11 -3.52 3.34 5.87
CA GLY A 11 -2.64 3.42 7.01
C GLY A 11 -1.20 3.65 6.64
N PHE A 12 -0.76 3.08 5.53
CA PHE A 12 0.54 3.38 4.96
C PHE A 12 0.64 4.80 4.40
N ALA A 13 -0.38 5.33 3.74
CA ALA A 13 -0.38 6.73 3.29
C ALA A 13 -0.27 7.69 4.49
N ALA A 14 -0.97 7.38 5.58
CA ALA A 14 -0.92 8.15 6.81
C ALA A 14 0.37 7.95 7.62
N LEU A 15 0.97 6.76 7.61
CA LEU A 15 2.23 6.46 8.29
C LEU A 15 3.45 6.97 7.49
N ALA A 16 3.30 7.10 6.18
CA ALA A 16 4.21 7.87 5.33
C ALA A 16 4.06 9.39 5.55
N ALA A 17 2.90 9.85 6.03
CA ALA A 17 2.61 11.26 6.23
C ALA A 17 2.75 11.75 7.70
N GLY A 18 2.63 10.87 8.69
CA GLY A 18 2.43 11.23 10.11
C GLY A 18 3.51 10.77 11.10
N ASP A 19 4.26 9.69 10.83
CA ASP A 19 5.33 9.18 11.75
C ASP A 19 6.74 9.54 11.28
N ALA A 20 6.85 10.49 10.35
CA ALA A 20 8.13 11.14 10.15
C ALA A 20 8.36 12.02 11.37
N ASP A 21 9.20 11.54 12.30
CA ASP A 21 10.17 12.40 12.94
C ASP A 21 10.83 13.21 11.80
N VAL A 22 10.31 14.42 11.54
CA VAL A 22 10.65 15.30 10.39
C VAL A 22 12.10 15.79 10.48
N SER A 23 12.83 15.33 11.49
CA SER A 23 14.26 15.50 11.75
C SER A 23 15.19 15.06 10.60
N PHE A 24 14.71 14.31 9.59
CA PHE A 24 15.57 13.81 8.49
C PHE A 24 15.45 14.53 7.14
N CYS A 25 14.66 15.58 7.03
CA CYS A 25 14.69 16.46 5.88
C CYS A 25 15.10 17.87 6.32
N HIS A 26 16.39 18.05 6.65
CA HIS A 26 16.99 19.35 6.43
C HIS A 26 17.04 19.54 4.91
N VAL A 27 15.89 19.90 4.32
CA VAL A 27 15.80 20.36 2.95
C VAL A 27 16.70 21.58 2.95
N GLN A 28 17.89 21.48 2.34
CA GLN A 28 18.65 22.68 2.04
C GLN A 28 17.69 23.60 1.29
N PRO A 29 17.54 24.86 1.71
CA PRO A 29 16.62 25.77 1.06
C PRO A 29 16.91 25.70 -0.43
N TYR A 30 15.91 25.30 -1.23
CA TYR A 30 16.01 25.46 -2.67
C TYR A 30 16.43 26.90 -2.94
N ASP A 31 17.27 27.12 -3.96
CA ASP A 31 17.76 28.45 -4.34
C ASP A 31 16.62 29.46 -4.59
N GLN A 32 15.38 28.97 -4.66
CA GLN A 32 14.16 29.71 -4.87
C GLN A 32 13.13 29.46 -3.74
N PRO A 33 12.88 30.45 -2.85
CA PRO A 33 11.97 30.32 -1.69
C PRO A 33 10.53 29.91 -2.04
N TRP A 34 10.06 30.20 -3.25
CA TRP A 34 8.71 29.87 -3.69
C TRP A 34 8.53 28.37 -3.98
N GLU A 35 9.58 27.64 -4.34
CA GLU A 35 9.52 26.19 -4.57
C GLU A 35 9.23 25.44 -3.28
N THR A 36 9.92 25.84 -2.20
CA THR A 36 9.67 25.34 -0.85
C THR A 36 8.24 25.64 -0.41
N ALA A 37 7.75 26.87 -0.63
CA ALA A 37 6.37 27.24 -0.28
C ALA A 37 5.31 26.41 -1.03
N VAL A 38 5.52 26.15 -2.32
CA VAL A 38 4.62 25.32 -3.13
C VAL A 38 4.64 23.87 -2.67
N LEU A 39 5.80 23.31 -2.34
CA LEU A 39 5.91 21.95 -1.81
C LEU A 39 5.23 21.81 -0.45
N THR A 40 5.50 22.73 0.48
CA THR A 40 4.85 22.75 1.80
C THR A 40 3.33 22.85 1.67
N HIS A 41 2.83 23.72 0.79
CA HIS A 41 1.40 23.85 0.56
C HIS A 41 0.77 22.56 0.01
N ARG A 42 1.44 21.84 -0.90
CA ARG A 42 0.96 20.56 -1.42
C ARG A 42 0.97 19.46 -0.35
N LEU A 43 2.01 19.42 0.47
CA LEU A 43 2.10 18.47 1.58
C LEU A 43 0.96 18.70 2.59
N ASP A 44 0.66 19.95 2.94
CA ASP A 44 -0.48 20.32 3.80
C ASP A 44 -1.81 19.87 3.20
N ARG A 45 -2.04 20.09 1.90
CA ARG A 45 -3.25 19.61 1.22
C ARG A 45 -3.33 18.09 1.18
N GLY A 46 -2.20 17.41 0.93
CA GLY A 46 -2.12 15.96 0.97
C GLY A 46 -2.45 15.39 2.35
N LEU A 47 -1.92 15.99 3.42
CA LEU A 47 -2.23 15.63 4.80
C LEU A 47 -3.73 15.77 5.11
N LYS A 48 -4.33 16.90 4.74
CA LYS A 48 -5.79 17.11 4.89
C LYS A 48 -6.60 16.07 4.12
N ALA A 49 -6.14 15.67 2.92
CA ALA A 49 -6.80 14.62 2.16
C ALA A 49 -6.69 13.24 2.84
N VAL A 50 -5.55 12.93 3.48
CA VAL A 50 -5.40 11.72 4.31
C VAL A 50 -6.36 11.74 5.49
N GLU A 51 -6.45 12.86 6.21
CA GLU A 51 -7.37 13.01 7.34
C GLU A 51 -8.83 12.85 6.90
N ALA A 52 -9.22 13.44 5.77
CA ALA A 52 -10.55 13.29 5.19
C ALA A 52 -10.83 11.82 4.81
N ALA A 53 -9.87 11.13 4.21
CA ALA A 53 -10.00 9.71 3.88
C ALA A 53 -10.15 8.84 5.14
N ARG A 54 -9.41 9.15 6.22
CA ARG A 54 -9.56 8.49 7.52
C ARG A 54 -10.93 8.74 8.14
N ALA A 55 -11.42 9.98 8.09
CA ALA A 55 -12.75 10.33 8.58
C ALA A 55 -13.85 9.59 7.80
N GLN A 56 -13.71 9.48 6.47
CA GLN A 56 -14.63 8.71 5.64
C GLN A 56 -14.62 7.23 6.03
N LEU A 57 -13.45 6.63 6.24
CA LEU A 57 -13.37 5.24 6.73
C LEU A 57 -14.00 5.08 8.11
N ALA A 58 -13.81 6.03 9.02
CA ALA A 58 -14.44 6.01 10.33
C ALA A 58 -15.97 6.04 10.22
N ALA A 59 -16.52 6.86 9.29
CA ALA A 59 -17.95 6.91 9.03
C ALA A 59 -18.47 5.60 8.41
N ASP A 60 -17.73 4.99 7.50
CA ASP A 60 -18.15 3.79 6.77
C ASP A 60 -18.02 2.49 7.59
N TYR A 61 -17.01 2.40 8.46
CA TYR A 61 -16.64 1.18 9.18
C TYR A 61 -16.83 1.26 10.70
N GLY A 62 -17.15 2.44 11.25
CA GLY A 62 -17.35 2.63 12.68
C GLY A 62 -16.12 2.22 13.49
N GLU A 63 -16.32 1.44 14.54
CA GLU A 63 -15.23 0.94 15.42
C GLU A 63 -14.19 0.08 14.69
N TRP A 64 -14.55 -0.54 13.56
CA TRP A 64 -13.63 -1.39 12.80
C TRP A 64 -12.60 -0.61 11.99
N HIS A 65 -12.76 0.71 11.84
CA HIS A 65 -11.86 1.51 11.02
C HIS A 65 -10.43 1.54 11.57
N GLU A 66 -10.24 1.52 12.90
CA GLU A 66 -8.91 1.56 13.51
C GLU A 66 -8.11 0.30 13.21
N ARG A 67 -8.76 -0.87 13.21
CA ARG A 67 -8.11 -2.13 12.83
C ARG A 67 -7.56 -2.07 11.43
N LEU A 68 -8.19 -1.33 10.53
CA LEU A 68 -7.68 -1.19 9.17
C LEU A 68 -6.29 -0.56 9.11
N PHE A 69 -5.89 0.18 10.13
CA PHE A 69 -4.59 0.82 10.25
C PHE A 69 -3.56 -0.04 10.98
N ASP A 70 -3.95 -1.24 11.44
CA ASP A 70 -3.12 -2.16 12.21
C ASP A 70 -2.11 -2.89 11.29
N VAL A 71 -1.05 -2.15 11.00
CA VAL A 71 0.08 -2.55 10.19
C VAL A 71 1.24 -2.89 11.12
N CYS A 72 1.70 -4.13 11.06
CA CYS A 72 2.95 -4.52 11.69
C CYS A 72 4.17 -4.09 10.85
N LEU A 73 5.06 -3.30 11.46
CA LEU A 73 6.31 -2.80 10.89
C LEU A 73 7.53 -3.48 11.50
N ASP A 74 7.63 -4.81 11.44
CA ASP A 74 8.72 -5.51 12.10
C ASP A 74 9.65 -6.33 11.21
N ARG A 75 10.74 -6.78 11.84
CA ARG A 75 11.71 -7.68 11.25
C ARG A 75 11.05 -9.04 11.09
N TRP A 76 11.08 -9.54 9.85
CA TRP A 76 10.71 -10.90 9.50
C TRP A 76 11.26 -11.91 10.53
N GLY A 77 10.38 -12.64 11.23
CA GLY A 77 10.76 -13.73 12.14
C GLY A 77 10.71 -13.43 13.64
N GLU A 78 10.42 -12.20 14.08
CA GLU A 78 9.90 -11.98 15.44
C GLU A 78 8.41 -12.35 15.47
N LYS A 79 7.91 -12.91 16.58
CA LYS A 79 6.54 -13.48 16.70
C LYS A 79 5.55 -12.60 15.95
N ASP A 80 5.11 -13.08 14.78
CA ASP A 80 4.07 -12.43 13.98
C ASP A 80 2.94 -12.08 14.94
N ASP A 81 2.64 -10.79 15.07
CA ASP A 81 1.44 -10.38 15.77
C ASP A 81 0.28 -10.97 14.99
N LYS A 82 -0.32 -12.02 15.53
CA LYS A 82 -1.35 -12.81 14.84
C LYS A 82 -2.59 -11.97 14.54
N ASP A 83 -2.69 -10.81 15.19
CA ASP A 83 -3.81 -9.89 15.09
C ASP A 83 -3.58 -8.79 14.04
N ALA A 84 -2.34 -8.60 13.55
CA ALA A 84 -2.01 -7.60 12.56
C ALA A 84 -2.57 -7.95 11.17
N LEU A 85 -3.29 -7.02 10.57
CA LEU A 85 -3.98 -7.21 9.27
C LEU A 85 -3.03 -7.08 8.07
N ALA A 86 -1.87 -6.45 8.27
CA ALA A 86 -0.90 -6.19 7.22
C ALA A 86 0.53 -6.21 7.77
N PHE A 87 1.46 -6.68 6.95
CA PHE A 87 2.88 -6.75 7.27
C PHE A 87 3.72 -6.04 6.21
N LEU A 88 4.58 -5.13 6.67
CA LEU A 88 5.54 -4.43 5.82
C LEU A 88 6.92 -4.44 6.47
N THR A 89 7.90 -5.06 5.80
CA THR A 89 9.29 -4.99 6.28
C THR A 89 9.79 -3.53 6.26
N ARG A 90 10.68 -3.17 7.20
CA ARG A 90 11.35 -1.85 7.20
C ARG A 90 12.01 -1.50 5.85
N GLY A 91 12.60 -2.50 5.19
CA GLY A 91 13.20 -2.33 3.86
C GLY A 91 12.15 -1.99 2.79
N ALA A 92 10.98 -2.63 2.83
CA ALA A 92 9.88 -2.31 1.94
C ALA A 92 9.27 -0.93 2.24
N ALA A 93 9.13 -0.54 3.52
CA ALA A 93 8.70 0.81 3.91
C ALA A 93 9.63 1.91 3.37
N LEU A 94 10.95 1.71 3.47
CA LEU A 94 11.92 2.65 2.90
C LEU A 94 11.80 2.75 1.38
N ARG A 95 11.62 1.62 0.69
CA ARG A 95 11.40 1.61 -0.77
C ARG A 95 10.11 2.32 -1.15
N LEU A 96 9.04 2.14 -0.38
CA LEU A 96 7.75 2.78 -0.60
C LEU A 96 7.89 4.30 -0.52
N ARG A 97 8.52 4.79 0.54
CA ARG A 97 8.83 6.23 0.70
C ARG A 97 9.64 6.76 -0.47
N LYS A 98 10.70 6.05 -0.88
CA LYS A 98 11.52 6.43 -2.04
C LYS A 98 10.73 6.46 -3.34
N ALA A 99 9.85 5.48 -3.58
CA ALA A 99 9.01 5.41 -4.77
C ALA A 99 7.98 6.55 -4.82
N LEU A 100 7.36 6.88 -3.68
CA LEU A 100 6.47 8.03 -3.57
C LEU A 100 7.21 9.34 -3.83
N LEU A 101 8.37 9.55 -3.21
CA LEU A 101 9.20 10.74 -3.46
C LEU A 101 9.63 10.84 -4.92
N ARG A 102 10.02 9.70 -5.54
CA ARG A 102 10.35 9.64 -6.97
C ARG A 102 9.16 10.08 -7.81
N ALA A 103 7.97 9.54 -7.54
CA ALA A 103 6.75 9.87 -8.26
C ALA A 103 6.39 11.36 -8.12
N MET A 104 6.55 11.94 -6.92
CA MET A 104 6.31 13.37 -6.67
C MET A 104 7.30 14.27 -7.43
N ILE A 105 8.60 13.97 -7.35
CA ILE A 105 9.66 14.80 -7.94
C ILE A 105 9.61 14.71 -9.47
N LYS A 106 9.49 13.49 -10.01
CA LYS A 106 9.49 13.25 -11.46
C LYS A 106 8.13 13.43 -12.12
N ARG A 107 7.06 13.60 -11.33
CA ARG A 107 5.66 13.61 -11.79
C ARG A 107 5.30 12.33 -12.56
N GLU A 108 5.84 11.22 -12.11
CA GLU A 108 5.54 9.90 -12.65
C GLU A 108 4.28 9.34 -11.99
N LYS A 109 3.63 8.41 -12.68
CA LYS A 109 2.57 7.59 -12.08
C LYS A 109 3.15 6.74 -10.94
N PHE A 110 2.36 6.57 -9.88
CA PHE A 110 2.60 5.62 -8.81
C PHE A 110 1.76 4.36 -9.06
N VAL A 111 2.43 3.23 -9.26
CA VAL A 111 1.78 1.99 -9.70
C VAL A 111 1.68 1.00 -8.54
N ILE A 112 0.46 0.56 -8.23
CA ILE A 112 0.15 -0.45 -7.23
C ILE A 112 -0.39 -1.68 -7.94
N ALA A 113 0.21 -2.84 -7.71
CA ALA A 113 -0.27 -4.11 -8.23
C ALA A 113 -0.74 -5.03 -7.10
N PHE A 114 -1.90 -5.64 -7.27
CA PHE A 114 -2.50 -6.57 -6.33
C PHE A 114 -2.43 -7.99 -6.87
N GLY A 115 -1.85 -8.89 -6.08
CA GLY A 115 -1.97 -10.33 -6.24
C GLY A 115 -2.77 -10.92 -5.11
N GLY A 116 -3.55 -11.95 -5.40
CA GLY A 116 -4.27 -12.68 -4.37
C GLY A 116 -5.23 -13.70 -4.92
N HIS A 117 -5.99 -14.30 -4.01
CA HIS A 117 -6.97 -15.34 -4.32
C HIS A 117 -8.37 -14.75 -4.61
N SER A 118 -9.40 -15.61 -4.61
CA SER A 118 -10.81 -15.27 -4.85
C SER A 118 -11.34 -14.05 -4.06
N ALA A 119 -10.85 -13.78 -2.85
CA ALA A 119 -11.26 -12.60 -2.08
C ALA A 119 -10.69 -11.30 -2.66
N ALA A 120 -9.43 -11.31 -3.10
CA ALA A 120 -8.77 -10.18 -3.75
C ALA A 120 -9.33 -9.91 -5.16
N VAL A 121 -9.76 -10.96 -5.88
CA VAL A 121 -10.55 -10.83 -7.12
C VAL A 121 -11.90 -10.16 -6.86
N ALA A 122 -12.41 -10.30 -5.63
CA ALA A 122 -13.72 -9.86 -5.19
C ALA A 122 -14.87 -10.68 -5.80
N HIS A 123 -14.72 -12.01 -5.85
CA HIS A 123 -15.85 -12.89 -6.19
C HIS A 123 -17.03 -12.67 -5.24
N GLY A 124 -18.21 -12.37 -5.80
CA GLY A 124 -19.44 -12.11 -5.05
C GLY A 124 -19.62 -10.66 -4.58
N ASN A 125 -18.71 -9.75 -4.90
CA ASN A 125 -18.89 -8.31 -4.70
C ASN A 125 -19.35 -7.63 -6.01
N TYR A 126 -19.82 -6.38 -5.94
CA TYR A 126 -20.02 -5.55 -7.14
C TYR A 126 -18.66 -5.15 -7.76
N PHE A 127 -18.63 -4.89 -9.06
CA PHE A 127 -17.41 -4.64 -9.85
C PHE A 127 -16.47 -3.58 -9.23
N GLU A 128 -17.02 -2.55 -8.60
CA GLU A 128 -16.29 -1.43 -7.98
C GLU A 128 -15.98 -1.61 -6.48
N GLU A 129 -16.22 -2.79 -5.94
CA GLU A 129 -16.07 -3.09 -4.50
C GLU A 129 -14.88 -4.01 -4.20
N SER A 130 -14.02 -4.30 -5.18
CA SER A 130 -12.76 -4.98 -4.90
C SER A 130 -11.86 -4.11 -4.02
N SER A 131 -11.05 -4.74 -3.17
CA SER A 131 -10.08 -4.04 -2.33
C SER A 131 -9.12 -3.16 -3.14
N ALA A 132 -8.70 -3.65 -4.32
CA ALA A 132 -7.91 -2.88 -5.26
C ALA A 132 -8.64 -1.61 -5.75
N HIS A 133 -9.92 -1.72 -6.10
CA HIS A 133 -10.71 -0.57 -6.54
C HIS A 133 -10.94 0.42 -5.40
N VAL A 134 -11.29 -0.06 -4.21
CA VAL A 134 -11.46 0.78 -3.02
C VAL A 134 -10.15 1.48 -2.69
N LEU A 135 -9.00 0.79 -2.79
CA LEU A 135 -7.71 1.44 -2.58
C LEU A 135 -7.46 2.57 -3.57
N GLY A 136 -7.73 2.33 -4.86
CA GLY A 136 -7.63 3.35 -5.89
C GLY A 136 -8.47 4.58 -5.56
N ARG A 137 -9.74 4.39 -5.18
CA ARG A 137 -10.65 5.50 -4.82
C ARG A 137 -10.14 6.32 -3.63
N LEU A 138 -9.47 5.68 -2.68
CA LEU A 138 -8.96 6.34 -1.48
C LEU A 138 -7.63 7.06 -1.73
N LEU A 139 -6.71 6.46 -2.50
CA LEU A 139 -5.39 7.05 -2.75
C LEU A 139 -5.40 8.09 -3.87
N CYS A 140 -6.27 7.97 -4.88
CA CYS A 140 -6.33 8.90 -6.00
C CYS A 140 -6.50 10.37 -5.56
N PRO A 141 -7.42 10.72 -4.65
CA PRO A 141 -7.54 12.10 -4.17
C PRO A 141 -6.29 12.55 -3.41
N VAL A 142 -5.77 11.71 -2.52
CA VAL A 142 -4.61 12.03 -1.65
C VAL A 142 -3.37 12.30 -2.49
N LEU A 143 -3.01 11.37 -3.38
CA LEU A 143 -1.83 11.49 -4.24
C LEU A 143 -2.08 12.48 -5.40
N GLY A 144 -3.33 12.69 -5.78
CA GLY A 144 -3.75 13.73 -6.72
C GLY A 144 -3.38 15.14 -6.26
N GLU A 145 -3.53 15.44 -4.96
CA GLU A 145 -3.08 16.72 -4.37
C GLU A 145 -1.56 16.92 -4.50
N LEU A 146 -0.81 15.82 -4.49
CA LEU A 146 0.63 15.80 -4.69
C LEU A 146 1.02 15.75 -6.18
N ARG A 147 0.04 15.78 -7.10
CA ARG A 147 0.20 15.61 -8.55
C ARG A 147 0.86 14.29 -8.95
N VAL A 148 0.57 13.24 -8.18
CA VAL A 148 1.03 11.88 -8.45
C VAL A 148 -0.16 11.08 -8.99
N PRO A 149 -0.19 10.75 -10.30
CA PRO A 149 -1.21 9.89 -10.86
C PRO A 149 -1.11 8.49 -10.24
N VAL A 150 -2.22 7.91 -9.78
CA VAL A 150 -2.22 6.57 -9.20
C VAL A 150 -2.79 5.57 -10.21
N VAL A 151 -2.09 4.45 -10.39
CA VAL A 151 -2.58 3.32 -11.19
C VAL A 151 -2.66 2.10 -10.29
N VAL A 152 -3.86 1.57 -10.10
CA VAL A 152 -4.08 0.32 -9.37
C VAL A 152 -4.40 -0.80 -10.35
N ARG A 153 -3.64 -1.89 -10.28
CA ARG A 153 -3.82 -3.10 -11.10
C ARG A 153 -4.27 -4.24 -10.21
N ASN A 154 -5.48 -4.77 -10.44
CA ASN A 154 -5.89 -6.01 -9.82
C ASN A 154 -5.51 -7.19 -10.72
N GLN A 155 -4.53 -7.98 -10.30
CA GLN A 155 -4.10 -9.20 -10.97
C GLN A 155 -4.33 -10.44 -10.10
N ALA A 156 -5.17 -10.32 -9.07
CA ALA A 156 -5.62 -11.48 -8.33
C ALA A 156 -6.32 -12.48 -9.27
N MET A 157 -6.21 -13.76 -8.95
CA MET A 157 -6.90 -14.83 -9.67
C MET A 157 -7.60 -15.77 -8.69
N GLY A 158 -8.86 -16.11 -9.01
CA GLY A 158 -9.66 -17.00 -8.17
C GLY A 158 -9.15 -18.44 -8.22
N ALA A 159 -9.35 -19.17 -7.12
CA ALA A 159 -8.96 -20.58 -6.99
C ALA A 159 -7.48 -20.87 -7.34
N HIS A 160 -6.61 -19.87 -7.18
CA HIS A 160 -5.18 -19.97 -7.43
C HIS A 160 -4.41 -19.81 -6.12
N GLY A 161 -3.44 -20.70 -5.89
CA GLY A 161 -2.41 -20.48 -4.89
C GLY A 161 -1.45 -19.38 -5.32
N GLY A 162 -0.73 -18.82 -4.36
CA GLY A 162 0.31 -17.83 -4.56
C GLY A 162 1.51 -18.36 -5.33
N CYS A 163 1.93 -19.62 -5.15
CA CYS A 163 3.16 -20.15 -5.74
C CYS A 163 3.41 -19.78 -7.23
N PRO A 164 2.49 -20.01 -8.20
CA PRO A 164 2.70 -19.59 -9.59
C PRO A 164 2.77 -18.06 -9.76
N SER A 165 1.99 -17.30 -9.00
CA SER A 165 2.00 -15.83 -9.02
C SER A 165 3.16 -15.21 -8.22
N CYS A 166 3.90 -16.01 -7.44
CA CYS A 166 5.03 -15.57 -6.65
C CYS A 166 6.37 -15.74 -7.39
N VAL A 167 6.39 -16.53 -8.46
CA VAL A 167 7.56 -16.65 -9.34
C VAL A 167 7.52 -15.55 -10.40
N ASN A 168 8.64 -14.86 -10.59
CA ASN A 168 8.78 -13.81 -11.60
C ASN A 168 7.75 -12.67 -11.45
N VAL A 169 7.69 -12.11 -10.24
CA VAL A 169 6.80 -11.00 -9.86
C VAL A 169 6.89 -9.83 -10.85
N ALA A 170 8.08 -9.54 -11.40
CA ALA A 170 8.27 -8.46 -12.36
C ALA A 170 7.45 -8.65 -13.65
N ASN A 171 7.41 -9.86 -14.20
CA ASN A 171 6.61 -10.11 -15.41
C ASN A 171 5.12 -10.21 -15.10
N HIS A 172 4.77 -10.75 -13.93
CA HIS A 172 3.37 -10.90 -13.54
C HIS A 172 2.75 -9.53 -13.27
N TYR A 173 3.27 -8.81 -12.27
CA TYR A 173 2.72 -7.55 -11.74
C TYR A 173 3.19 -6.28 -12.48
N GLY A 174 4.16 -6.46 -13.38
CA GLY A 174 4.81 -5.38 -14.12
C GLY A 174 6.06 -4.89 -13.39
N ALA A 175 7.16 -4.79 -14.14
CA ALA A 175 8.43 -4.29 -13.63
C ALA A 175 8.38 -2.79 -13.24
N ASP A 176 7.32 -2.09 -13.67
CA ASP A 176 7.04 -0.70 -13.31
C ASP A 176 6.17 -0.53 -12.06
N ALA A 177 5.84 -1.63 -11.35
CA ALA A 177 5.08 -1.55 -10.11
C ALA A 177 5.94 -0.95 -8.98
N ASP A 178 5.47 0.14 -8.36
CA ASP A 178 6.12 0.77 -7.20
C ASP A 178 5.78 0.04 -5.91
N MET A 179 4.61 -0.59 -5.87
CA MET A 179 4.11 -1.37 -4.76
C MET A 179 3.44 -2.64 -5.29
N VAL A 180 3.75 -3.78 -4.69
CA VAL A 180 3.03 -5.03 -4.96
C VAL A 180 2.47 -5.59 -3.65
N MET A 181 1.19 -5.95 -3.68
CA MET A 181 0.43 -6.49 -2.55
C MET A 181 0.22 -7.99 -2.72
N TRP A 182 0.52 -8.76 -1.68
CA TRP A 182 0.26 -10.20 -1.60
C TRP A 182 -0.94 -10.47 -0.72
N ASP A 183 -2.00 -11.06 -1.27
CA ASP A 183 -3.22 -11.46 -0.56
C ASP A 183 -3.57 -12.92 -0.90
N PHE A 184 -2.67 -13.84 -0.57
CA PHE A 184 -2.86 -15.28 -0.74
C PHE A 184 -2.96 -16.03 0.59
N GLY A 185 -3.02 -15.34 1.73
CA GLY A 185 -2.95 -15.95 3.07
C GLY A 185 -4.01 -17.02 3.35
N MET A 186 -5.15 -16.97 2.67
CA MET A 186 -6.21 -18.00 2.77
C MET A 186 -5.88 -19.28 2.01
N THR A 187 -5.15 -19.19 0.88
CA THR A 187 -4.84 -20.34 0.01
C THR A 187 -3.41 -20.86 0.19
N ASP A 188 -2.51 -20.00 0.66
CA ASP A 188 -1.12 -20.32 0.92
C ASP A 188 -0.83 -20.10 2.41
N HIS A 189 -0.81 -21.20 3.15
CA HIS A 189 -0.43 -21.22 4.57
C HIS A 189 1.08 -21.43 4.77
N SER A 190 1.84 -21.53 3.68
CA SER A 190 3.28 -21.75 3.71
C SER A 190 4.04 -20.42 3.85
N GLU A 191 4.94 -20.33 4.81
CA GLU A 191 5.83 -19.18 4.95
C GLU A 191 6.80 -19.09 3.76
N GLU A 192 7.07 -20.23 3.11
CA GLU A 192 7.96 -20.37 1.96
C GLU A 192 7.42 -19.64 0.73
N THR A 193 6.11 -19.77 0.41
CA THR A 193 5.51 -19.01 -0.70
C THR A 193 5.56 -17.51 -0.43
N ARG A 194 5.32 -17.10 0.82
CA ARG A 194 5.39 -15.70 1.26
C ARG A 194 6.82 -15.15 1.14
N ASP A 195 7.83 -15.88 1.59
CA ASP A 195 9.26 -15.49 1.47
C ASP A 195 9.67 -15.43 -0.01
N LEU A 196 9.29 -16.41 -0.82
CA LEU A 196 9.55 -16.43 -2.25
C LEU A 196 9.00 -15.16 -2.92
N PHE A 197 7.75 -14.80 -2.64
CA PHE A 197 7.15 -13.57 -3.15
C PHE A 197 7.96 -12.33 -2.76
N VAL A 198 8.30 -12.18 -1.47
CA VAL A 198 9.05 -11.02 -0.97
C VAL A 198 10.43 -10.92 -1.62
N ARG A 199 11.11 -12.05 -1.82
CA ARG A 199 12.40 -12.09 -2.52
C ARG A 199 12.27 -11.67 -3.99
N GLN A 200 11.23 -12.13 -4.67
CA GLN A 200 11.00 -11.84 -6.09
C GLN A 200 10.50 -10.41 -6.32
N ALA A 201 9.77 -9.82 -5.36
CA ALA A 201 9.27 -8.45 -5.42
C ALA A 201 10.30 -7.38 -5.01
N ARG A 202 11.29 -7.76 -4.19
CA ARG A 202 12.38 -6.88 -3.71
C ARG A 202 13.08 -6.02 -4.78
N PRO A 203 13.43 -6.52 -5.98
CA PRO A 203 14.16 -5.73 -6.98
C PRO A 203 13.29 -4.70 -7.69
N ILE A 204 11.96 -4.85 -7.69
CA ILE A 204 11.07 -4.01 -8.48
C ILE A 204 10.29 -2.99 -7.65
N SER A 205 9.94 -3.33 -6.40
CA SER A 205 8.92 -2.58 -5.67
C SER A 205 9.11 -2.58 -4.16
N ALA A 206 8.31 -1.75 -3.48
CA ALA A 206 7.96 -1.98 -2.10
C ALA A 206 6.97 -3.15 -2.01
N THR A 207 7.34 -4.19 -1.28
CA THR A 207 6.49 -5.37 -1.11
C THR A 207 5.66 -5.25 0.15
N LEU A 208 4.34 -5.15 0.00
CA LEU A 208 3.39 -5.23 1.11
C LEU A 208 2.77 -6.63 1.14
N THR A 209 2.77 -7.26 2.31
CA THR A 209 2.13 -8.57 2.48
C THR A 209 0.91 -8.39 3.37
N LEU A 210 -0.27 -8.76 2.86
CA LEU A 210 -1.49 -8.79 3.65
C LEU A 210 -1.73 -10.22 4.13
N THR A 211 -1.96 -10.36 5.42
CA THR A 211 -2.40 -11.63 6.01
C THR A 211 -3.86 -11.42 6.41
N LEU A 212 -4.80 -11.82 5.56
CA LEU A 212 -6.20 -11.92 5.96
C LEU A 212 -6.40 -13.24 6.71
N THR A 213 -6.16 -13.23 8.02
CA THR A 213 -6.59 -14.30 8.91
C THR A 213 -8.11 -14.16 9.11
N LEU A 214 -8.90 -14.87 8.31
CA LEU A 214 -10.31 -15.08 8.65
C LEU A 214 -10.36 -16.07 9.83
N THR A 215 -10.47 -15.54 11.05
CA THR A 215 -10.99 -16.29 12.21
C THR A 215 -12.48 -16.06 12.34
#